data_AF-A0A427B2Y7-F1
#
_entry.id   AF-A0A427B2Y7-F1
#
_cell.length_a   1.000
_cell.length_b   1.000
_cell.length_c   1.000
_cell.angle_alpha   90.00
_cell.angle_beta   90.00
_cell.angle_gamma   90.00
#
_symmetry.space_group_name_H-M   'P 1'
#
loop_
_entity.id
_entity.type
_entity.pdbx_description
1 polymer ?
#
loop_
_entity_poly.entity_id
_entity_poly.type
_entity_poly.pdbx_seq_one_letter_code
_entity_poly.pdbx_strand_id
1 'polypeptide(L)'
;GLSTPARDYSIPGSNASKVFSTIGAAATLVFSYNTGMLPEIQATVKPPVIRNMEKALWFQFVIGGLPLYAVTFVGYWAYGSSTSTYLLNSVNGPIWVKSVANIAAFFQTVVALHIFASPMYEYLDTKYGRGEGSPFSFYNVSFRVVVRGGYLAVNTFVAAVLPFLGDFMSLTGALSTFPLTFVLANHMYLMVKKNKLSAPQKAWHWLNVVGFTCLAMAAAIAALRLIVVDSKTYHLFADL
;
A
#
# COMPACT_ATOMS: atom_id res chain seq x y z
N GLY A 1 16.60 -29.46 -6.99
CA GLY A 1 18.03 -29.13 -7.17
C GLY A 1 18.45 -29.46 -8.58
N LEU A 2 18.78 -30.73 -8.84
CA LEU A 2 19.20 -31.21 -10.17
C LEU A 2 18.03 -31.68 -11.08
N SER A 3 16.84 -31.91 -10.51
CA SER A 3 15.65 -32.39 -11.24
C SER A 3 14.59 -31.31 -11.45
N THR A 4 14.88 -30.06 -11.09
CA THR A 4 13.91 -28.96 -11.18
C THR A 4 14.02 -28.35 -12.57
N PRO A 5 12.92 -28.25 -13.35
CA PRO A 5 12.96 -27.64 -14.67
C PRO A 5 13.52 -26.21 -14.61
N ALA A 6 14.17 -25.77 -15.68
CA ALA A 6 14.76 -24.44 -15.77
C ALA A 6 13.68 -23.38 -15.49
N ARG A 7 13.96 -22.47 -14.56
CA ARG A 7 13.06 -21.37 -14.22
C ARG A 7 13.17 -20.29 -15.27
N ASP A 8 12.03 -19.84 -15.78
CA ASP A 8 11.99 -18.70 -16.67
C ASP A 8 11.98 -17.40 -15.87
N TYR A 9 12.87 -16.47 -16.22
CA TYR A 9 12.97 -15.13 -15.64
C TYR A 9 12.55 -14.03 -16.63
N SER A 10 12.02 -14.42 -17.78
CA SER A 10 11.49 -13.48 -18.77
C SER A 10 10.26 -12.77 -18.22
N ILE A 11 10.09 -11.49 -18.59
CA ILE A 11 8.87 -10.76 -18.26
C ILE A 11 7.78 -11.23 -19.24
N PRO A 12 6.67 -11.83 -18.76
CA PRO A 12 5.63 -12.33 -19.64
C PRO A 12 4.86 -11.18 -20.33
N GLY A 13 4.35 -11.45 -21.53
CA GLY A 13 3.48 -10.52 -22.28
C GLY A 13 4.14 -9.76 -23.42
N SER A 14 3.33 -8.97 -24.13
CA SER A 14 3.76 -8.13 -25.27
C SER A 14 4.61 -6.94 -24.81
N ASN A 15 5.35 -6.30 -25.73
CA ASN A 15 6.19 -5.13 -25.41
C ASN A 15 5.41 -4.02 -24.69
N ALA A 16 4.17 -3.73 -25.12
CA ALA A 16 3.32 -2.77 -24.45
C ALA A 16 2.94 -3.23 -23.03
N SER A 17 2.59 -4.51 -22.86
CA SER A 17 2.25 -5.06 -21.54
C SER A 17 3.43 -4.97 -20.58
N LYS A 18 4.65 -5.27 -21.03
CA LYS A 18 5.87 -5.14 -20.23
C LYS A 18 6.03 -3.74 -19.68
N VAL A 19 5.87 -2.71 -20.50
CA VAL A 19 5.97 -1.31 -20.06
C VAL A 19 4.94 -1.00 -18.96
N PHE A 20 3.67 -1.36 -19.17
CA PHE A 20 2.63 -1.12 -18.17
C PHE A 20 2.85 -1.91 -16.89
N SER A 21 3.28 -3.18 -16.98
CA SER A 21 3.60 -4.01 -15.82
C SER A 21 4.82 -3.48 -15.05
N THR A 22 5.84 -2.92 -15.72
CA THR A 22 6.99 -2.30 -15.06
C THR A 22 6.59 -1.03 -14.32
N ILE A 23 5.78 -0.15 -14.94
CA ILE A 23 5.24 1.04 -14.28
C ILE A 23 4.38 0.63 -13.08
N GLY A 24 3.52 -0.38 -13.27
CA GLY A 24 2.66 -0.89 -12.22
C GLY A 24 3.45 -1.46 -11.03
N ALA A 25 4.50 -2.23 -11.31
CA ALA A 25 5.41 -2.78 -10.31
C ALA A 25 6.16 -1.69 -9.54
N ALA A 26 6.59 -0.61 -10.20
CA ALA A 26 7.19 0.53 -9.52
C ALA A 26 6.22 1.18 -8.53
N ALA A 27 4.94 1.31 -8.90
CA ALA A 27 3.91 1.83 -8.01
C ALA A 27 3.62 0.90 -6.83
N THR A 28 3.59 -0.41 -7.04
CA THR A 28 3.44 -1.42 -5.98
C THR A 28 4.64 -1.40 -5.01
N LEU A 29 5.85 -1.20 -5.52
CA LEU A 29 7.04 -1.04 -4.69
C LEU A 29 6.95 0.22 -3.82
N VAL A 30 6.56 1.36 -4.40
CA VAL A 30 6.36 2.62 -3.66
C VAL A 30 5.25 2.45 -2.61
N PHE A 31 4.15 1.79 -2.97
CA PHE A 31 3.06 1.48 -2.04
C PHE A 31 3.53 0.67 -0.82
N SER A 32 4.52 -0.20 -0.98
CA SER A 32 5.10 -0.98 0.13
C SER A 32 5.76 -0.10 1.21
N TYR A 33 6.12 1.14 0.88
CA TYR A 33 6.67 2.14 1.79
C TYR A 33 5.65 3.23 2.15
N ASN A 34 4.37 2.87 2.31
CA ASN A 34 3.30 3.80 2.64
C ASN A 34 3.63 4.63 3.91
N THR A 35 3.48 5.95 3.79
CA THR A 35 3.80 6.94 4.82
C THR A 35 2.59 7.43 5.61
N GLY A 36 1.40 6.92 5.33
CA GLY A 36 0.13 7.44 5.86
C GLY A 36 0.00 7.45 7.38
N MET A 37 0.68 6.54 8.09
CA MET A 37 0.64 6.44 9.57
C MET A 37 1.77 7.21 10.28
N LEU A 38 2.66 7.86 9.53
CA LEU A 38 3.79 8.59 10.13
C LEU A 38 3.33 9.71 11.07
N PRO A 39 2.29 10.53 10.75
CA PRO A 39 1.84 11.59 11.66
C PRO A 39 1.33 11.06 13.00
N GLU A 40 0.59 9.96 13.00
CA GLU A 40 0.04 9.33 14.21
C GLU A 40 1.15 8.74 15.07
N ILE A 41 2.12 8.07 14.45
CA ILE A 41 3.31 7.57 15.16
C ILE A 41 4.05 8.76 15.78
N GLN A 42 4.30 9.83 15.01
CA GLN A 42 4.96 11.04 15.50
C GLN A 42 4.23 11.70 16.68
N ALA A 43 2.89 11.68 16.68
CA ALA A 43 2.09 12.23 17.77
C ALA A 43 2.26 11.44 19.09
N THR A 44 2.60 10.15 19.03
CA THR A 44 2.75 9.27 20.20
C THR A 44 4.19 9.08 20.69
N VAL A 45 5.20 9.45 19.90
CA VAL A 45 6.61 9.24 20.23
C VAL A 45 7.04 10.11 21.41
N LYS A 46 7.83 9.53 22.33
CA LYS A 46 8.35 10.26 23.50
C LYS A 46 9.30 11.40 23.07
N PRO A 47 9.23 12.58 23.72
CA PRO A 47 10.18 13.66 23.50
C PRO A 47 11.64 13.21 23.74
N PRO A 48 12.62 13.69 22.94
CA PRO A 48 12.50 14.61 21.82
C PRO A 48 11.98 13.94 20.53
N VAL A 49 10.80 14.35 20.07
CA VAL A 49 10.04 13.69 19.00
C VAL A 49 10.83 13.63 17.69
N ILE A 50 11.38 14.77 17.24
CA ILE A 50 12.07 14.87 15.94
C ILE A 50 13.26 13.90 15.88
N ARG A 51 14.13 13.92 16.89
CA ARG A 51 15.35 13.11 16.92
C ARG A 51 15.04 11.62 17.07
N ASN A 52 14.06 11.27 17.90
CA ASN A 52 13.67 9.88 18.10
C ASN A 52 13.00 9.32 16.83
N MET A 53 12.15 10.11 16.18
CA MET A 53 11.51 9.73 14.92
C MET A 53 12.53 9.58 13.79
N GLU A 54 13.49 10.49 13.67
CA GLU A 54 14.54 10.40 12.64
C GLU A 54 15.36 9.12 12.78
N LYS A 55 15.75 8.76 14.01
CA LYS A 55 16.45 7.49 14.28
C LYS A 55 15.61 6.27 13.90
N ALA A 56 14.33 6.27 14.26
CA ALA A 56 13.41 5.19 13.91
C ALA A 56 13.27 5.05 12.39
N LEU A 57 13.19 6.18 11.67
CA LEU A 57 13.08 6.20 10.21
C LEU A 57 14.34 5.65 9.54
N TRP A 58 15.52 6.08 9.99
CA TRP A 58 16.79 5.52 9.51
C TRP A 58 16.90 4.02 9.77
N PHE A 59 16.53 3.57 10.97
CA PHE A 59 16.52 2.14 11.30
C PHE A 59 15.59 1.36 10.38
N GLN A 60 14.38 1.86 10.13
CA GLN A 60 13.40 1.22 9.26
C GLN A 60 13.87 1.11 7.81
N PHE A 61 14.45 2.17 7.25
CA PHE A 61 14.90 2.16 5.86
C PHE A 61 16.22 1.42 5.63
N VAL A 62 17.09 1.32 6.65
CA VAL A 62 18.37 0.61 6.54
C VAL A 62 18.22 -0.87 6.89
N ILE A 63 17.65 -1.17 8.07
CA ILE A 63 17.57 -2.53 8.60
C ILE A 63 16.18 -3.12 8.34
N GLY A 64 15.12 -2.35 8.58
CA GLY A 64 13.73 -2.81 8.40
C GLY A 64 13.37 -3.20 6.96
N GLY A 65 14.08 -2.68 5.96
CA GLY A 65 13.90 -3.05 4.56
C GLY A 65 14.56 -4.39 4.16
N LEU A 66 15.52 -4.89 4.95
CA LEU A 66 16.27 -6.10 4.59
C LEU A 66 15.38 -7.35 4.45
N PRO A 67 14.42 -7.63 5.36
CA PRO A 67 13.53 -8.77 5.21
C PRO A 67 12.67 -8.68 3.94
N LEU A 68 12.18 -7.49 3.59
CA LEU A 68 11.40 -7.27 2.37
C LEU A 68 12.24 -7.63 1.13
N TYR A 69 13.47 -7.10 1.05
CA TYR A 69 14.37 -7.40 -0.06
C TYR A 69 14.80 -8.88 -0.08
N ALA A 70 15.06 -9.48 1.08
CA ALA A 70 15.41 -10.89 1.17
C ALA A 70 14.27 -11.77 0.62
N VAL A 71 13.03 -11.54 1.05
CA VAL A 71 11.86 -12.29 0.55
C VAL A 71 11.65 -12.04 -0.94
N THR A 72 11.84 -10.80 -1.41
CA THR A 72 11.66 -10.45 -2.82
C THR A 72 12.69 -11.14 -3.72
N PHE A 73 13.98 -11.04 -3.38
CA PHE A 73 15.06 -11.61 -4.19
C PHE A 73 15.08 -13.13 -4.11
N VAL A 74 14.95 -13.71 -2.91
CA VAL A 74 14.92 -15.17 -2.75
C VAL A 74 13.64 -15.76 -3.36
N GLY A 75 12.50 -15.08 -3.21
CA GLY A 75 11.23 -15.48 -3.82
C GLY A 75 11.31 -15.47 -5.34
N TYR A 76 11.81 -14.39 -5.94
CA TYR A 76 11.97 -14.32 -7.39
C TYR A 76 13.00 -15.34 -7.90
N TRP A 77 14.12 -15.55 -7.19
CA TRP A 77 15.08 -16.61 -7.52
C TRP A 77 14.45 -18.01 -7.41
N ALA A 78 13.54 -18.22 -6.45
CA ALA A 78 12.88 -19.50 -6.18
C ALA A 78 11.72 -19.84 -7.13
N TYR A 79 11.03 -18.86 -7.69
CA TYR A 79 9.80 -19.08 -8.47
C TYR A 79 9.82 -18.43 -9.86
N GLY A 80 10.75 -17.52 -10.13
CA GLY A 80 10.89 -16.83 -11.41
C GLY A 80 9.64 -16.06 -11.82
N SER A 81 9.39 -16.02 -13.13
CA SER A 81 8.22 -15.38 -13.75
C SER A 81 6.87 -16.03 -13.42
N SER A 82 6.87 -17.25 -12.88
CA SER A 82 5.66 -17.98 -12.48
C SER A 82 5.16 -17.62 -11.07
N THR A 83 5.73 -16.58 -10.45
CA THR A 83 5.34 -16.12 -9.12
C THR A 83 3.99 -15.41 -9.19
N SER A 84 3.04 -15.85 -8.37
CA SER A 84 1.76 -15.17 -8.18
C SER A 84 1.94 -13.92 -7.31
N THR A 85 1.07 -12.93 -7.46
CA THR A 85 1.14 -11.69 -6.66
C THR A 85 1.12 -11.97 -5.16
N TYR A 86 0.31 -12.93 -4.72
CA TYR A 86 0.35 -13.42 -3.34
C TYR A 86 1.31 -14.62 -3.25
N LEU A 87 2.55 -14.35 -2.83
CA LEU A 87 3.66 -15.31 -2.86
C LEU A 87 3.32 -16.70 -2.27
N LEU A 88 2.54 -16.77 -1.18
CA LEU A 88 2.19 -18.04 -0.53
C LEU A 88 1.37 -18.98 -1.42
N ASN A 89 0.72 -18.48 -2.48
CA ASN A 89 0.03 -19.32 -3.46
C ASN A 89 1.04 -20.11 -4.32
N SER A 90 2.20 -19.54 -4.61
CA SER A 90 3.27 -20.18 -5.39
C SER A 90 4.16 -21.10 -4.55
N VAL A 91 4.08 -21.03 -3.21
CA VAL A 91 4.93 -21.85 -2.33
C VAL A 91 4.53 -23.32 -2.36
N ASN A 92 5.49 -24.16 -2.77
CA ASN A 92 5.40 -25.62 -2.75
C ASN A 92 6.18 -26.15 -1.54
N GLY A 93 5.51 -26.85 -0.62
CA GLY A 93 6.13 -27.35 0.59
C GLY A 93 5.14 -28.10 1.49
N PRO A 94 5.57 -28.49 2.70
CA PRO A 94 4.71 -29.18 3.66
C PRO A 94 3.46 -28.35 3.98
N ILE A 95 2.30 -28.99 3.98
CA ILE A 95 1.00 -28.34 4.18
C ILE A 95 0.97 -27.56 5.49
N TRP A 96 1.58 -28.09 6.56
CA TRP A 96 1.63 -27.42 7.87
C TRP A 96 2.34 -26.06 7.83
N VAL A 97 3.45 -25.93 7.07
CA VAL A 97 4.18 -24.67 6.94
C VAL A 97 3.33 -23.63 6.21
N LYS A 98 2.70 -24.07 5.11
CA LYS A 98 1.81 -23.21 4.32
C LYS A 98 0.60 -22.76 5.13
N SER A 99 0.01 -23.64 5.94
CA SER A 99 -1.12 -23.31 6.81
C SER A 99 -0.73 -22.30 7.89
N VAL A 100 0.39 -22.52 8.59
CA VAL A 100 0.88 -21.57 9.62
C VAL A 100 1.17 -20.20 9.01
N ALA A 101 1.80 -20.16 7.83
CA ALA A 101 2.10 -18.91 7.15
C ALA A 101 0.84 -18.14 6.73
N ASN A 102 -0.20 -18.83 6.23
CA ASN A 102 -1.48 -18.19 5.91
C ASN A 102 -2.24 -17.72 7.16
N ILE A 103 -2.21 -18.48 8.25
CA ILE A 103 -2.81 -18.06 9.53
C ILE A 103 -2.11 -16.79 10.06
N ALA A 104 -0.78 -16.76 10.01
CA ALA A 104 -0.01 -15.59 10.42
C ALA A 104 -0.32 -14.36 9.54
N ALA A 105 -0.38 -14.53 8.21
CA ALA A 105 -0.75 -13.47 7.28
C ALA A 105 -2.18 -12.96 7.53
N PHE A 106 -3.12 -13.85 7.83
CA PHE A 106 -4.48 -13.49 8.19
C PHE A 106 -4.53 -12.62 9.45
N PHE A 107 -3.91 -13.06 10.55
CA PHE A 107 -3.89 -12.28 11.79
C PHE A 107 -3.16 -10.94 11.62
N GLN A 108 -2.03 -10.93 10.91
CA GLN A 108 -1.32 -9.69 10.60
C GLN A 108 -2.19 -8.72 9.79
N THR A 109 -2.98 -9.20 8.84
CA THR A 109 -3.92 -8.37 8.06
C THR A 109 -5.04 -7.81 8.93
N VAL A 110 -5.58 -8.61 9.86
CA VAL A 110 -6.59 -8.13 10.83
C VAL A 110 -6.04 -7.00 11.70
N VAL A 111 -4.82 -7.16 12.22
CA VAL A 111 -4.16 -6.12 13.02
C VAL A 111 -3.89 -4.87 12.18
N ALA A 112 -3.38 -5.04 10.96
CA ALA A 112 -3.12 -3.92 10.05
C ALA A 112 -4.41 -3.15 9.73
N LEU A 113 -5.51 -3.83 9.41
CA LEU A 113 -6.81 -3.20 9.14
C LEU A 113 -7.23 -2.28 10.30
N HIS A 114 -7.09 -2.75 11.54
CA HIS A 114 -7.47 -1.95 12.72
C HIS A 114 -6.58 -0.73 12.91
N ILE A 115 -5.26 -0.90 12.74
CA ILE A 115 -4.29 0.20 12.88
C ILE A 115 -4.56 1.29 11.83
N PHE A 116 -4.72 0.90 10.56
CA PHE A 116 -4.93 1.86 9.46
C PHE A 116 -6.35 2.46 9.44
N ALA A 117 -7.36 1.76 9.97
CA ALA A 117 -8.72 2.31 10.06
C ALA A 117 -8.90 3.27 11.25
N SER A 118 -8.04 3.19 12.28
CA SER A 118 -8.17 3.99 13.51
C SER A 118 -8.24 5.51 13.25
N PRO A 119 -7.34 6.12 12.44
CA PRO A 119 -7.38 7.57 12.22
C PRO A 119 -8.66 8.01 11.49
N MET A 120 -9.15 7.17 10.57
CA MET A 120 -10.40 7.42 9.87
C MET A 120 -11.60 7.36 10.83
N TYR A 121 -11.65 6.37 11.71
CA TYR A 121 -12.70 6.27 12.72
C TYR A 121 -12.67 7.47 13.67
N GLU A 122 -11.49 7.90 14.12
CA GLU A 122 -11.35 9.07 14.97
C GLU A 122 -11.79 10.35 14.26
N TYR A 123 -11.44 10.52 12.99
CA TYR A 123 -11.90 11.66 12.18
C TYR A 123 -13.43 11.70 12.03
N LEU A 124 -14.06 10.58 11.68
CA LEU A 124 -15.51 10.49 11.51
C LEU A 124 -16.25 10.69 12.83
N ASP A 125 -15.77 10.09 13.91
CA ASP A 125 -16.32 10.26 15.26
C ASP A 125 -16.21 11.72 15.71
N THR A 126 -15.09 12.40 15.44
CA THR A 126 -14.87 13.81 15.82
C THR A 126 -15.74 14.77 15.01
N LYS A 127 -15.89 14.51 13.71
CA LYS A 127 -16.59 15.41 12.78
C LYS A 127 -18.11 15.22 12.76
N TYR A 128 -18.57 13.98 12.85
CA TYR A 128 -19.99 13.63 12.68
C TYR A 128 -20.57 12.86 13.87
N GLY A 129 -19.73 12.19 14.65
CA GLY A 129 -20.14 11.37 15.80
C GLY A 129 -20.24 12.12 17.13
N ARG A 130 -19.95 13.43 17.16
CA ARG A 130 -20.03 14.26 18.37
C ARG A 130 -21.48 14.72 18.62
N GLY A 131 -22.36 13.77 18.97
CA GLY A 131 -23.67 14.10 19.52
C GLY A 131 -23.56 14.67 20.93
N GLU A 132 -24.45 15.57 21.32
CA GLU A 132 -24.56 16.04 22.72
C GLU A 132 -24.93 14.85 23.62
N GLY A 133 -23.98 14.34 24.42
CA GLY A 133 -24.24 13.23 25.35
C GLY A 133 -23.00 12.43 25.76
N SER A 134 -23.20 11.42 26.60
CA SER A 134 -22.12 10.54 27.06
C SER A 134 -21.56 9.67 25.91
N PRO A 135 -20.28 9.22 26.00
CA PRO A 135 -19.69 8.31 25.00
C PRO A 135 -20.44 6.99 24.77
N PHE A 136 -21.35 6.65 25.69
CA PHE A 136 -22.18 5.43 25.68
C PHE A 136 -23.65 5.71 25.38
N SER A 137 -24.02 6.92 24.97
CA SER A 137 -25.37 7.20 24.48
C SER A 137 -25.69 6.26 23.30
N PHE A 138 -26.93 5.75 23.26
CA PHE A 138 -27.38 4.82 22.22
C PHE A 138 -27.11 5.36 20.81
N TYR A 139 -27.27 6.67 20.61
CA TYR A 139 -26.94 7.35 19.36
C TYR A 139 -25.45 7.22 18.99
N ASN A 140 -24.54 7.49 19.93
CA ASN A 140 -23.09 7.43 19.71
C ASN A 140 -22.61 5.99 19.48
N VAL A 141 -23.20 5.01 20.16
CA VAL A 141 -22.89 3.58 19.94
C VAL A 141 -23.41 3.12 18.58
N SER A 142 -24.64 3.46 18.23
CA SER A 142 -25.24 3.13 16.94
C SER A 142 -24.42 3.74 15.78
N PHE A 143 -24.06 5.01 15.88
CA PHE A 143 -23.21 5.69 14.90
C PHE A 143 -21.87 4.96 14.68
N ARG A 144 -21.18 4.59 15.78
CA ARG A 144 -19.91 3.85 15.70
C ARG A 144 -20.07 2.48 15.05
N VAL A 145 -21.14 1.74 15.37
CA VAL A 145 -21.40 0.43 14.77
C VAL A 145 -21.68 0.57 13.28
N VAL A 146 -22.49 1.55 12.88
CA VAL A 146 -22.80 1.82 11.47
C VAL A 146 -21.56 2.23 10.69
N VAL A 147 -20.75 3.16 11.21
CA VAL A 147 -19.54 3.63 10.52
C VAL A 147 -18.50 2.52 10.40
N ARG A 148 -18.20 1.81 11.50
CA ARG A 148 -17.17 0.76 11.50
C ARG A 148 -17.64 -0.48 10.73
N GLY A 149 -18.89 -0.89 10.92
CA GLY A 149 -19.50 -2.00 10.19
C GLY A 149 -19.64 -1.70 8.70
N GLY A 150 -20.08 -0.50 8.35
CA GLY A 150 -20.17 -0.04 6.96
C GLY A 150 -18.80 0.03 6.28
N TYR A 151 -17.79 0.56 6.96
CA TYR A 151 -16.42 0.56 6.43
C TYR A 151 -15.92 -0.86 6.18
N LEU A 152 -16.09 -1.78 7.14
CA LEU A 152 -15.69 -3.18 6.97
C LEU A 152 -16.45 -3.83 5.81
N ALA A 153 -17.76 -3.64 5.73
CA ALA A 153 -18.60 -4.20 4.67
C ALA A 153 -18.18 -3.70 3.28
N VAL A 154 -17.90 -2.41 3.13
CA VAL A 154 -17.41 -1.83 1.87
C VAL A 154 -16.05 -2.41 1.50
N ASN A 155 -15.11 -2.52 2.43
CA ASN A 155 -13.80 -3.12 2.17
C ASN A 155 -13.92 -4.59 1.74
N THR A 156 -14.74 -5.38 2.44
CA THR A 156 -14.99 -6.78 2.08
C THR A 156 -15.67 -6.90 0.71
N PHE A 157 -16.61 -6.01 0.41
CA PHE A 157 -17.28 -5.98 -0.89
C PHE A 157 -16.31 -5.64 -2.02
N VAL A 158 -15.48 -4.61 -1.86
CA VAL A 158 -14.45 -4.23 -2.84
C VAL A 158 -13.45 -5.38 -3.05
N ALA A 159 -13.01 -6.04 -1.97
CA ALA A 159 -12.12 -7.18 -2.05
C ALA A 159 -12.76 -8.38 -2.79
N ALA A 160 -14.07 -8.59 -2.64
CA ALA A 160 -14.80 -9.65 -3.34
C ALA A 160 -14.98 -9.34 -4.85
N VAL A 161 -15.17 -8.07 -5.22
CA VAL A 161 -15.39 -7.65 -6.61
C VAL A 161 -14.08 -7.52 -7.40
N LEU A 162 -12.97 -7.16 -6.74
CA LEU A 162 -11.66 -6.92 -7.37
C LEU A 162 -10.57 -7.82 -6.75
N PRO A 163 -10.52 -9.13 -7.08
CA PRO A 163 -9.53 -10.06 -6.52
C PRO A 163 -8.11 -9.90 -7.13
N PHE A 164 -7.81 -8.76 -7.75
CA PHE A 164 -6.52 -8.47 -8.38
C PHE A 164 -5.63 -7.68 -7.42
N LEU A 165 -5.08 -8.38 -6.42
CA LEU A 165 -4.29 -7.76 -5.35
C LEU A 165 -3.15 -6.89 -5.91
N GLY A 166 -2.46 -7.34 -6.95
CA GLY A 166 -1.29 -6.65 -7.51
C GLY A 166 -1.66 -5.34 -8.19
N ASP A 167 -2.71 -5.38 -9.00
CA ASP A 167 -3.19 -4.21 -9.72
C ASP A 167 -3.85 -3.21 -8.77
N PHE A 168 -4.56 -3.69 -7.75
CA PHE A 168 -5.14 -2.84 -6.71
C PHE A 168 -4.05 -2.14 -5.88
N MET A 169 -2.98 -2.85 -5.51
CA MET A 169 -1.80 -2.24 -4.87
C MET A 169 -1.14 -1.20 -5.76
N SER A 170 -1.03 -1.48 -7.07
CA SER A 170 -0.48 -0.56 -8.04
C SER A 170 -1.32 0.71 -8.17
N LEU A 171 -2.63 0.57 -8.29
CA LEU A 171 -3.59 1.68 -8.35
C LEU A 171 -3.55 2.51 -7.06
N THR A 172 -3.53 1.84 -5.91
CA THR A 172 -3.46 2.51 -4.61
C THR A 172 -2.13 3.25 -4.45
N GLY A 173 -1.01 2.66 -4.86
CA GLY A 173 0.29 3.33 -4.89
C GLY A 173 0.29 4.57 -5.77
N ALA A 174 -0.30 4.46 -6.96
CA ALA A 174 -0.46 5.55 -7.92
C ALA A 174 -1.30 6.72 -7.38
N LEU A 175 -2.45 6.43 -6.78
CA LEU A 175 -3.41 7.45 -6.34
C LEU A 175 -3.15 8.00 -4.94
N SER A 176 -2.58 7.20 -4.04
CA SER A 176 -2.36 7.61 -2.64
C SER A 176 -0.89 7.89 -2.35
N THR A 177 -0.02 6.89 -2.50
CA THR A 177 1.36 6.99 -2.00
C THR A 177 2.19 8.00 -2.78
N PHE A 178 2.08 8.03 -4.11
CA PHE A 178 2.81 9.02 -4.91
C PHE A 178 2.40 10.47 -4.58
N PRO A 179 1.11 10.85 -4.63
CA PRO A 179 0.68 12.18 -4.26
C PRO A 179 1.01 12.53 -2.80
N LEU A 180 0.78 11.61 -1.85
CA LEU A 180 0.98 11.91 -0.44
C LEU A 180 2.47 12.04 -0.06
N THR A 181 3.31 11.13 -0.57
CA THR A 181 4.72 11.03 -0.17
C THR A 181 5.61 11.99 -0.95
N PHE A 182 5.40 12.10 -2.27
CA PHE A 182 6.31 12.86 -3.12
C PHE A 182 5.75 14.22 -3.51
N VAL A 183 4.45 14.32 -3.83
CA VAL A 183 3.87 15.60 -4.29
C VAL A 183 3.58 16.51 -3.10
N LEU A 184 2.78 16.04 -2.14
CA LEU A 184 2.33 16.82 -0.99
C LEU A 184 3.50 17.20 -0.08
N ALA A 185 4.41 16.28 0.22
CA ALA A 185 5.56 16.58 1.09
C ALA A 185 6.48 17.67 0.49
N ASN A 186 6.82 17.57 -0.80
CA ASN A 186 7.63 18.59 -1.49
C ASN A 186 6.88 19.93 -1.58
N HIS A 187 5.58 19.90 -1.87
CA HIS A 187 4.74 21.10 -1.92
C HIS A 187 4.61 21.80 -0.56
N MET A 188 4.37 21.04 0.51
CA MET A 188 4.34 21.57 1.89
C MET A 188 5.68 22.19 2.28
N TYR A 189 6.80 21.54 1.97
CA TYR A 189 8.13 22.06 2.25
C TYR A 189 8.39 23.38 1.52
N LEU A 190 8.00 23.46 0.24
CA LEU A 190 8.06 24.69 -0.55
C LEU A 190 7.24 25.83 0.06
N MET A 191 6.01 25.55 0.50
CA MET A 191 5.11 26.55 1.10
C MET A 191 5.68 27.10 2.41
N VAL A 192 6.21 26.24 3.28
CA VAL A 192 6.74 26.64 4.59
C VAL A 192 8.09 27.37 4.47
N LYS A 193 8.97 26.95 3.55
CA LYS A 193 10.34 27.49 3.43
C LYS A 193 10.53 28.45 2.24
N LYS A 194 9.45 28.90 1.59
CA LYS A 194 9.48 29.73 0.37
C LYS A 194 10.47 30.90 0.42
N ASN A 195 10.55 31.61 1.54
CA ASN A 195 11.40 32.80 1.67
C ASN A 195 12.86 32.50 2.04
N LYS A 196 13.17 31.25 2.41
CA LYS A 196 14.51 30.80 2.85
C LYS A 196 15.22 29.93 1.81
N LEU A 197 14.53 29.47 0.77
CA LEU A 197 15.07 28.59 -0.26
C LEU A 197 15.68 29.37 -1.42
N SER A 198 16.84 28.91 -1.88
CA SER A 198 17.49 29.41 -3.09
C SER A 198 16.69 29.03 -4.34
N ALA A 199 16.82 29.80 -5.42
CA ALA A 199 16.15 29.54 -6.71
C ALA A 199 16.35 28.09 -7.24
N PRO A 200 17.56 27.51 -7.25
CA PRO A 200 17.77 26.10 -7.64
C PRO A 200 17.06 25.10 -6.74
N GLN A 201 16.99 25.33 -5.43
CA GLN A 201 16.29 24.44 -4.50
C GLN A 201 14.78 24.46 -4.76
N LYS A 202 14.22 25.64 -5.07
CA LYS A 202 12.82 25.77 -5.47
C LYS A 202 12.53 25.01 -6.77
N ALA A 203 13.39 25.16 -7.76
CA ALA A 203 13.27 24.45 -9.04
C ALA A 203 13.31 22.93 -8.83
N TRP A 204 14.20 22.42 -7.98
CA TRP A 204 14.29 21.00 -7.65
C TRP A 204 13.00 20.44 -7.04
N HIS A 205 12.42 21.12 -6.04
CA HIS A 205 11.16 20.65 -5.44
C HIS A 205 9.99 20.74 -6.42
N TRP A 206 9.91 21.78 -7.25
CA TRP A 206 8.89 21.88 -8.29
C TRP A 206 9.03 20.79 -9.36
N LEU A 207 10.26 20.45 -9.76
CA LEU A 207 10.53 19.34 -10.67
C LEU A 207 10.04 18.03 -10.07
N ASN A 208 10.29 17.76 -8.78
CA ASN A 208 9.77 16.58 -8.10
C ASN A 208 8.24 16.57 -8.08
N VAL A 209 7.60 17.69 -7.72
CA VAL A 209 6.13 17.81 -7.72
C VAL A 209 5.55 17.47 -9.09
N VAL A 210 6.05 18.07 -10.17
CA VAL A 210 5.55 17.83 -11.54
C VAL A 210 5.89 16.40 -11.99
N GLY A 211 7.13 15.96 -11.81
CA GLY A 211 7.61 14.65 -12.24
C GLY A 211 6.86 13.50 -11.57
N PHE A 212 6.70 13.54 -10.25
CA PHE A 212 5.96 12.51 -9.52
C PHE A 212 4.45 12.58 -9.78
N THR A 213 3.89 13.75 -10.10
CA THR A 213 2.49 13.85 -10.55
C THR A 213 2.30 13.17 -11.90
N CYS A 214 3.20 13.41 -12.86
CA CYS A 214 3.18 12.72 -14.15
C CYS A 214 3.35 11.20 -13.99
N LEU A 215 4.25 10.77 -13.10
CA LEU A 215 4.47 9.36 -12.81
C LEU A 215 3.24 8.72 -12.13
N ALA A 216 2.60 9.42 -11.19
CA ALA A 216 1.36 8.98 -10.57
C ALA A 216 0.23 8.79 -11.59
N MET A 217 0.08 9.74 -12.53
CA MET A 217 -0.91 9.60 -13.62
C MET A 217 -0.59 8.41 -14.53
N ALA A 218 0.67 8.27 -14.95
CA ALA A 218 1.09 7.14 -15.78
C ALA A 218 0.85 5.79 -15.08
N ALA A 219 1.16 5.71 -13.78
CA ALA A 219 0.91 4.54 -12.96
C ALA A 219 -0.57 4.25 -12.75
N ALA A 220 -1.40 5.28 -12.57
CA ALA A 220 -2.85 5.10 -12.46
C ALA A 220 -3.45 4.56 -13.77
N ILE A 221 -3.03 5.11 -14.92
CA ILE A 221 -3.45 4.61 -16.24
C ILE A 221 -2.98 3.17 -16.45
N ALA A 222 -1.74 2.85 -16.08
CA ALA A 222 -1.21 1.50 -16.16
C ALA A 222 -2.00 0.51 -15.30
N ALA A 223 -2.26 0.85 -14.04
CA ALA A 223 -3.03 0.03 -13.11
C ALA A 223 -4.47 -0.17 -13.60
N LEU A 224 -5.15 0.89 -14.05
CA LEU A 224 -6.50 0.77 -14.64
C LEU A 224 -6.52 -0.14 -15.86
N ARG A 225 -5.51 -0.03 -16.74
CA ARG A 225 -5.39 -0.92 -17.90
C ARG A 225 -5.22 -2.37 -17.46
N LEU A 226 -4.36 -2.64 -16.47
CA LEU A 226 -4.13 -3.99 -15.95
C LEU A 226 -5.43 -4.57 -15.36
N ILE A 227 -6.14 -3.79 -14.51
CA ILE A 227 -7.45 -4.19 -13.97
C ILE A 227 -8.45 -4.51 -15.08
N VAL A 228 -8.53 -3.67 -16.13
CA VAL A 228 -9.47 -3.90 -17.24
C VAL A 228 -9.11 -5.14 -18.05
N VAL A 229 -7.83 -5.43 -18.24
CA VAL A 229 -7.37 -6.64 -18.94
C VAL A 229 -7.68 -7.88 -18.11
N ASP A 230 -7.36 -7.86 -16.82
CA ASP A 230 -7.54 -9.00 -15.92
C ASP A 230 -9.04 -9.24 -15.61
N SER A 231 -9.84 -8.16 -15.56
CA SER A 231 -11.29 -8.24 -15.43
C SER A 231 -11.99 -8.90 -16.61
N LYS A 232 -11.40 -8.90 -17.82
CA LYS A 232 -12.00 -9.61 -18.97
C LYS A 232 -11.91 -11.13 -18.84
N THR A 233 -10.93 -11.62 -18.11
CA THR A 233 -10.75 -13.05 -17.81
C THR A 233 -11.47 -13.47 -16.54
N TYR A 234 -11.97 -12.51 -15.75
CA TYR A 234 -12.65 -12.78 -14.50
C TYR A 234 -14.16 -12.79 -14.69
N HIS A 235 -14.78 -13.90 -14.32
CA HIS A 235 -16.22 -14.04 -14.24
C HIS A 235 -16.64 -13.85 -12.78
N LEU A 236 -17.27 -12.71 -12.50
CA LEU A 236 -17.91 -12.44 -11.21
C LEU A 236 -18.86 -13.59 -10.88
N PHE A 237 -18.58 -14.31 -9.79
CA PHE A 237 -19.42 -15.41 -9.31
C PHE A 237 -19.57 -16.60 -10.28
N ALA A 238 -18.51 -17.00 -10.99
CA ALA A 238 -18.56 -18.18 -11.88
C ALA A 238 -18.91 -19.52 -11.19
N ASP A 239 -18.83 -19.59 -9.85
CA ASP A 239 -19.18 -20.76 -9.04
C ASP A 239 -20.55 -20.62 -8.31
N LEU A 240 -21.45 -19.75 -8.78
CA LEU A 240 -22.85 -19.68 -8.32
C LEU A 240 -23.81 -20.36 -9.30
#